data_AF-F6D3C6-F1
#
_entry.id   AF-F6D3C6-F1
#
_cell.length_a   1.000
_cell.length_b   1.000
_cell.length_c   1.000
_cell.angle_alpha   90.00
_cell.angle_beta   90.00
_cell.angle_gamma   90.00
#
_symmetry.space_group_name_H-M   'P 1'
#
loop_
_entity.id
_entity.type
_entity.pdbx_description
1 polymer ?
#
loop_
_entity_poly.entity_id
_entity_poly.type
_entity_poly.pdbx_seq_one_letter_code
_entity_poly.pdbx_strand_id
1 'polypeptide(L)'
;MRKPYVILIGSASGIGKSTIASELAKELGIKHLIETDFIREIVRGIIGPEYAPALHRSSFDAYVTLKDKERFKGNNAGLISAGFEEHASFVIPAIEKVIKRAVDDYDDVVIEGVHLVPGLIDIEKFRDEASIHFFVLTADEEMHKERFVKRAMKIKRGGKHLEYFKENRIINDYLVKEASEHGVPVINNKGIDCTIKRMLTLIREICKIMLFKHSVDELEAETDIILDKYGGRIVDVSYFLPGFGEPLKRRVNVFDPYEAKRFIGNLNKNPKRKKDLEGLYKLSDNVHSHKICAPDEESLEKMIKDLDEMGFIFKGKESAAEKLSKEETSTQDEGSKKSYH
;
A
#
# COMPACT_ATOMS: atom_id res chain seq x y z
N MET A 1 22.64 8.35 12.86
CA MET A 1 22.27 6.92 12.93
C MET A 1 21.26 6.64 11.84
N ARG A 2 21.15 5.39 11.35
CA ARG A 2 20.08 5.02 10.40
C ARG A 2 18.73 5.14 11.10
N LYS A 3 17.69 5.62 10.40
CA LYS A 3 16.31 5.50 10.89
C LYS A 3 15.92 4.02 10.95
N PRO A 4 15.32 3.53 12.04
CA PRO A 4 14.78 2.17 12.09
C PRO A 4 13.56 2.06 11.16
N TYR A 5 13.32 0.87 10.62
CA TYR A 5 12.10 0.55 9.90
C TYR A 5 10.99 0.23 10.88
N VAL A 6 9.85 0.90 10.73
CA VAL A 6 8.60 0.50 11.40
C VAL A 6 7.61 0.17 10.31
N ILE A 7 7.34 -1.11 10.14
CA ILE A 7 6.44 -1.62 9.09
C ILE A 7 5.15 -2.08 9.74
N LEU A 8 4.04 -1.45 9.37
CA LEU A 8 2.70 -1.76 9.86
C LEU A 8 1.92 -2.48 8.75
N ILE A 9 1.36 -3.65 9.04
CA ILE A 9 0.60 -4.46 8.08
C ILE A 9 -0.80 -4.74 8.64
N GLY A 10 -1.75 -3.87 8.28
CA GLY A 10 -3.16 -4.00 8.63
C GLY A 10 -3.91 -4.90 7.67
N SER A 11 -4.81 -5.75 8.18
CA SER A 11 -5.67 -6.57 7.33
C SER A 11 -6.75 -7.29 8.12
N ALA A 12 -7.87 -7.61 7.47
CA ALA A 12 -8.89 -8.49 8.03
C ALA A 12 -8.38 -9.93 8.23
N SER A 13 -9.09 -10.70 9.06
CA SER A 13 -8.76 -12.10 9.28
C SER A 13 -8.92 -12.92 8.00
N GLY A 14 -7.97 -13.83 7.73
CA GLY A 14 -8.02 -14.74 6.58
C GLY A 14 -7.44 -14.17 5.28
N ILE A 15 -6.91 -12.95 5.23
CA ILE A 15 -6.29 -12.39 4.02
C ILE A 15 -4.86 -12.92 3.78
N GLY A 16 -4.17 -13.42 4.80
CA GLY A 16 -2.80 -13.94 4.70
C GLY A 16 -1.71 -13.04 5.32
N LYS A 17 -2.12 -12.08 6.15
CA LYS A 17 -1.24 -11.09 6.82
C LYS A 17 -0.02 -11.68 7.52
N SER A 18 -0.19 -12.69 8.37
CA SER A 18 0.90 -13.26 9.17
C SER A 18 1.97 -13.94 8.30
N THR A 19 1.55 -14.53 7.18
CA THR A 19 2.48 -15.12 6.20
C THR A 19 3.28 -14.03 5.48
N ILE A 20 2.61 -12.99 4.97
CA ILE A 20 3.29 -11.88 4.29
C ILE A 20 4.22 -11.13 5.25
N ALA A 21 3.79 -10.86 6.48
CA ALA A 21 4.60 -10.18 7.49
C ALA A 21 5.88 -10.98 7.83
N SER A 22 5.76 -12.30 7.99
CA SER A 22 6.91 -13.17 8.26
C SER A 22 7.90 -13.22 7.10
N GLU A 23 7.42 -13.34 5.86
CA GLU A 23 8.30 -13.37 4.68
C GLU A 23 8.95 -12.01 4.43
N LEU A 24 8.22 -10.90 4.63
CA LEU A 24 8.79 -9.55 4.53
C LEU A 24 9.85 -9.30 5.59
N ALA A 25 9.59 -9.68 6.84
CA ALA A 25 10.54 -9.54 7.93
C ALA A 25 11.83 -10.32 7.64
N LYS A 26 11.70 -11.56 7.13
CA LYS A 26 12.83 -12.39 6.71
C LYS A 26 13.64 -11.73 5.59
N GLU A 27 12.97 -11.24 4.56
CA GLU A 27 13.58 -10.59 3.40
C GLU A 27 14.31 -9.28 3.76
N LEU A 28 13.82 -8.56 4.77
CA LEU A 28 14.47 -7.34 5.28
C LEU A 28 15.44 -7.59 6.45
N GLY A 29 15.59 -8.83 6.91
CA GLY A 29 16.42 -9.17 8.06
C GLY A 29 15.90 -8.62 9.40
N ILE A 30 14.60 -8.30 9.49
CA ILE A 30 13.96 -7.73 10.68
C ILE A 30 13.62 -8.84 11.66
N LYS A 31 14.14 -8.75 12.88
CA LYS A 31 13.96 -9.78 13.92
C LYS A 31 12.65 -9.61 14.70
N HIS A 32 12.20 -8.37 14.88
CA HIS A 32 11.04 -8.06 15.71
C HIS A 32 9.77 -8.11 14.85
N LEU A 33 9.03 -9.21 14.96
CA LEU A 33 7.70 -9.38 14.37
C LEU A 33 6.66 -9.46 15.50
N ILE A 34 5.73 -8.52 15.55
CA ILE A 34 4.76 -8.38 16.64
C ILE A 34 3.33 -8.48 16.10
N GLU A 35 2.58 -9.44 16.61
CA GLU A 35 1.14 -9.55 16.31
C GLU A 35 0.33 -8.69 17.29
N THR A 36 -0.52 -7.81 16.76
CA THR A 36 -1.39 -6.95 17.60
C THR A 36 -2.38 -7.75 18.44
N ASP A 37 -2.70 -8.99 18.05
CA ASP A 37 -3.51 -9.90 18.87
C ASP A 37 -2.82 -10.21 20.22
N PHE A 38 -1.48 -10.33 20.27
CA PHE A 38 -0.76 -10.50 21.55
C PHE A 38 -0.85 -9.26 22.43
N ILE A 39 -0.72 -8.08 21.83
CA ILE A 39 -0.90 -6.80 22.54
C ILE A 39 -2.32 -6.74 23.12
N ARG A 40 -3.33 -7.15 22.35
CA ARG A 40 -4.72 -7.20 22.82
C ARG A 40 -4.86 -8.12 24.04
N GLU A 41 -4.27 -9.31 24.05
CA GLU A 41 -4.37 -10.21 25.21
C GLU A 41 -3.74 -9.60 26.48
N ILE A 42 -2.66 -8.83 26.33
CA ILE A 42 -2.09 -8.07 27.46
C ILE A 42 -3.08 -7.01 27.96
N VAL A 43 -3.68 -6.22 27.06
CA VAL A 43 -4.66 -5.19 27.43
C VAL A 43 -5.91 -5.82 28.07
N ARG A 44 -6.35 -7.00 27.61
CA ARG A 44 -7.47 -7.76 28.20
C ARG A 44 -7.21 -8.20 29.64
N GLY A 45 -5.95 -8.50 29.98
CA GLY A 45 -5.56 -8.84 31.35
C GLY A 45 -5.66 -7.66 32.32
N ILE A 46 -5.67 -6.43 31.79
CA ILE A 46 -5.72 -5.19 32.58
C ILE A 46 -7.15 -4.64 32.66
N ILE A 47 -7.90 -4.66 31.55
CA ILE A 47 -9.24 -4.08 31.46
C ILE A 47 -10.28 -5.19 31.40
N GLY A 48 -11.12 -5.29 32.42
CA GLY A 48 -12.19 -6.30 32.51
C GLY A 48 -13.29 -6.12 31.45
N PRO A 49 -14.00 -7.21 31.10
CA PRO A 49 -15.08 -7.20 30.09
C PRO A 49 -16.27 -6.31 30.47
N GLU A 50 -16.44 -5.98 31.74
CA GLU A 50 -17.44 -5.03 32.24
C GLU A 50 -17.14 -3.58 31.85
N TYR A 51 -15.87 -3.25 31.63
CA TYR A 51 -15.41 -1.91 31.25
C TYR A 51 -15.16 -1.77 29.75
N ALA A 52 -14.59 -2.81 29.12
CA ALA A 52 -14.34 -2.85 27.69
C ALA A 52 -14.89 -4.12 27.02
N PRO A 53 -16.23 -4.31 26.94
CA PRO A 53 -16.82 -5.51 26.34
C PRO A 53 -16.30 -5.84 24.93
N ALA A 54 -16.12 -4.82 24.07
CA ALA A 54 -15.64 -4.98 22.69
C ALA A 54 -14.22 -5.56 22.63
N LEU A 55 -13.35 -5.20 23.58
CA LEU A 55 -11.98 -5.72 23.68
C LEU A 55 -11.98 -7.25 23.85
N HIS A 56 -12.96 -7.79 24.59
CA HIS A 56 -13.09 -9.22 24.91
C HIS A 56 -13.83 -10.04 23.83
N ARG A 57 -14.22 -9.41 22.73
CA ARG A 57 -14.81 -10.06 21.55
C ARG A 57 -13.77 -10.26 20.45
N SER A 58 -14.14 -11.06 19.44
CA SER A 58 -13.41 -11.05 18.16
C SER A 58 -13.72 -9.75 17.42
N SER A 59 -12.77 -9.27 16.61
CA SER A 59 -12.94 -8.03 15.82
C SER A 59 -14.23 -8.01 14.98
N PHE A 60 -14.58 -9.15 14.38
CA PHE A 60 -15.79 -9.33 13.56
C PHE A 60 -17.09 -9.49 14.36
N ASP A 61 -17.03 -9.66 15.68
CA ASP A 61 -18.20 -9.85 16.56
C ASP A 61 -18.33 -8.69 17.58
N ALA A 62 -17.40 -7.73 17.60
CA ALA A 62 -17.37 -6.68 18.61
C ALA A 62 -18.62 -5.78 18.60
N TYR A 63 -19.24 -5.62 17.43
CA TYR A 63 -20.48 -4.84 17.26
C TYR A 63 -21.65 -5.32 18.11
N VAL A 64 -21.65 -6.57 18.58
CA VAL A 64 -22.69 -7.08 19.48
C VAL A 64 -22.69 -6.38 20.83
N THR A 65 -21.59 -5.71 21.19
CA THR A 65 -21.42 -5.02 22.47
C THR A 65 -21.81 -3.55 22.43
N LEU A 66 -22.01 -2.97 21.25
CA LEU A 66 -22.46 -1.60 21.09
C LEU A 66 -23.81 -1.40 21.76
N LYS A 67 -23.93 -0.33 22.56
CA LYS A 67 -25.19 0.01 23.25
C LYS A 67 -26.19 0.69 22.32
N ASP A 68 -25.72 1.57 21.44
CA ASP A 68 -26.54 2.38 20.54
C ASP A 68 -26.69 1.74 19.14
N LYS A 69 -27.22 0.52 19.09
CA LYS A 69 -27.41 -0.21 17.82
C LYS A 69 -28.50 0.41 16.95
N GLU A 70 -29.48 1.08 17.56
CA GLU A 70 -30.60 1.71 16.84
C GLU A 70 -30.13 2.79 15.86
N ARG A 71 -29.03 3.49 16.16
CA ARG A 71 -28.40 4.46 15.23
C ARG A 71 -28.02 3.84 13.88
N PHE A 72 -27.79 2.53 13.83
CA PHE A 72 -27.40 1.80 12.63
C PHE A 72 -28.55 1.03 11.99
N LYS A 73 -29.80 1.33 12.34
CA LYS A 73 -30.97 0.66 11.75
C LYS A 73 -30.96 0.79 10.23
N GLY A 74 -30.96 -0.35 9.54
CA GLY A 74 -30.86 -0.41 8.08
C GLY A 74 -29.43 -0.32 7.52
N ASN A 75 -28.41 -0.13 8.36
CA ASN A 75 -27.00 -0.08 7.98
C ASN A 75 -26.15 -1.09 8.79
N ASN A 76 -26.30 -2.37 8.46
CA ASN A 76 -25.56 -3.44 9.13
C ASN A 76 -24.04 -3.32 8.95
N ALA A 77 -23.57 -2.85 7.79
CA ALA A 77 -22.15 -2.66 7.54
C ALA A 77 -21.55 -1.60 8.47
N GLY A 78 -22.24 -0.46 8.61
CA GLY A 78 -21.84 0.59 9.56
C GLY A 78 -21.83 0.12 11.01
N LEU A 79 -22.78 -0.73 11.41
CA LEU A 79 -22.79 -1.30 12.76
C LEU A 79 -21.55 -2.16 13.02
N ILE A 80 -21.19 -3.02 12.05
CA ILE A 80 -20.01 -3.90 12.15
C ILE A 80 -18.73 -3.07 12.18
N SER A 81 -18.60 -2.08 11.29
CA SER A 81 -17.45 -1.16 11.26
C SER A 81 -17.29 -0.40 12.58
N ALA A 82 -18.37 0.15 13.14
CA ALA A 82 -18.31 0.87 14.41
C ALA A 82 -17.88 -0.03 15.57
N GLY A 83 -18.36 -1.28 15.61
CA GLY A 83 -17.93 -2.24 16.63
C GLY A 83 -16.47 -2.64 16.47
N PHE A 84 -16.00 -2.75 15.24
CA PHE A 84 -14.61 -3.02 14.92
C PHE A 84 -13.68 -1.84 15.30
N GLU A 85 -14.09 -0.60 15.03
CA GLU A 85 -13.38 0.61 15.46
C GLU A 85 -13.27 0.67 16.98
N GLU A 86 -14.37 0.44 17.71
CA GLU A 86 -14.36 0.39 19.18
C GLU A 86 -13.40 -0.71 19.67
N HIS A 87 -13.44 -1.90 19.07
CA HIS A 87 -12.50 -2.98 19.38
C HIS A 87 -11.03 -2.58 19.17
N ALA A 88 -10.71 -1.93 18.05
CA ALA A 88 -9.35 -1.48 17.75
C ALA A 88 -8.89 -0.35 18.68
N SER A 89 -9.79 0.57 19.05
CA SER A 89 -9.48 1.75 19.86
C SER A 89 -8.85 1.42 21.23
N PHE A 90 -9.19 0.27 21.82
CA PHE A 90 -8.59 -0.19 23.08
C PHE A 90 -7.13 -0.65 22.94
N VAL A 91 -6.73 -1.09 21.75
CA VAL A 91 -5.42 -1.72 21.51
C VAL A 91 -4.42 -0.72 20.91
N ILE A 92 -4.91 0.24 20.12
CA ILE A 92 -4.08 1.24 19.42
C ILE A 92 -3.11 1.98 20.36
N PRO A 93 -3.51 2.50 21.54
CA PRO A 93 -2.58 3.19 22.43
C PRO A 93 -1.38 2.32 22.83
N ALA A 94 -1.58 1.01 23.02
CA ALA A 94 -0.50 0.08 23.32
C ALA A 94 0.39 -0.19 22.09
N ILE A 95 -0.18 -0.27 20.89
CA ILE A 95 0.58 -0.37 19.63
C ILE A 95 1.50 0.84 19.46
N GLU A 96 1.00 2.05 19.71
CA GLU A 96 1.80 3.27 19.59
C GLU A 96 2.95 3.31 20.61
N LYS A 97 2.77 2.73 21.81
CA LYS A 97 3.87 2.57 22.78
C LYS A 97 4.92 1.57 22.30
N VAL A 98 4.51 0.50 21.64
CA VAL A 98 5.43 -0.47 21.01
C VAL A 98 6.23 0.21 19.89
N ILE A 99 5.56 0.97 19.01
CA ILE A 99 6.23 1.75 17.95
C ILE A 99 7.25 2.70 18.59
N LYS A 100 6.81 3.52 19.56
CA LYS A 100 7.71 4.45 20.25
C LYS A 100 8.93 3.75 20.83
N ARG A 101 8.75 2.60 21.48
CA ARG A 101 9.86 1.82 22.06
C ARG A 101 10.86 1.39 21.00
N ALA A 102 10.38 0.85 19.88
CA ALA A 102 11.25 0.44 18.77
C ALA A 102 12.01 1.62 18.17
N VAL A 103 11.36 2.78 18.02
CA VAL A 103 12.01 4.02 17.57
C VAL A 103 13.09 4.48 18.54
N ASP A 104 12.76 4.58 19.83
CA ASP A 104 13.67 5.02 20.89
C ASP A 104 14.91 4.08 21.00
N ASP A 105 14.73 2.77 20.75
CA ASP A 105 15.78 1.75 20.81
C ASP A 105 16.53 1.56 19.46
N TYR A 106 16.14 2.26 18.38
CA TYR A 106 16.65 2.06 17.01
C TYR A 106 16.46 0.63 16.45
N ASP A 107 15.42 -0.06 16.88
CA ASP A 107 15.09 -1.42 16.43
C ASP A 107 14.16 -1.40 15.21
N ASP A 108 14.51 -2.18 14.19
CA ASP A 108 13.58 -2.46 13.09
C ASP A 108 12.46 -3.38 13.58
N VAL A 109 11.21 -3.06 13.25
CA VAL A 109 10.03 -3.81 13.67
C VAL A 109 8.99 -3.94 12.56
N VAL A 110 8.41 -5.13 12.46
CA VAL A 110 7.17 -5.39 11.70
C VAL A 110 6.05 -5.63 12.71
N ILE A 111 4.98 -4.85 12.64
CA ILE A 111 3.78 -5.03 13.44
C ILE A 111 2.64 -5.43 12.50
N GLU A 112 1.96 -6.53 12.79
CA GLU A 112 0.85 -7.03 11.97
C GLU A 112 -0.44 -7.17 12.79
N GLY A 113 -1.56 -6.81 12.17
CA GLY A 113 -2.85 -7.34 12.57
C GLY A 113 -4.05 -6.45 12.34
N VAL A 114 -5.20 -6.93 12.83
CA VAL A 114 -6.51 -6.32 12.53
C VAL A 114 -6.66 -4.94 13.17
N HIS A 115 -5.96 -4.66 14.27
CA HIS A 115 -6.07 -3.40 15.01
C HIS A 115 -5.30 -2.24 14.34
N LEU A 116 -4.55 -2.51 13.27
CA LEU A 116 -3.86 -1.49 12.49
C LEU A 116 -4.84 -0.82 11.52
N VAL A 117 -5.58 0.17 12.04
CA VAL A 117 -6.63 0.88 11.31
C VAL A 117 -6.10 2.25 10.85
N PRO A 118 -6.01 2.50 9.52
CA PRO A 118 -5.69 3.84 9.01
C PRO A 118 -6.62 4.91 9.58
N GLY A 119 -6.08 6.08 9.89
CA GLY A 119 -6.83 7.18 10.52
C GLY A 119 -6.93 7.12 12.04
N LEU A 120 -6.81 5.93 12.65
CA LEU A 120 -6.84 5.79 14.11
C LEU A 120 -5.44 5.71 14.74
N ILE A 121 -4.41 5.38 13.96
CA ILE A 121 -3.01 5.37 14.40
C ILE A 121 -2.34 6.63 13.88
N ASP A 122 -1.81 7.44 14.80
CA ASP A 122 -1.03 8.62 14.43
C ASP A 122 0.41 8.21 14.13
N ILE A 123 0.69 7.93 12.86
CA ILE A 123 2.03 7.58 12.37
C ILE A 123 2.92 8.80 12.13
N GLU A 124 2.34 9.99 11.98
CA GLU A 124 3.09 11.21 11.62
C GLU A 124 4.07 11.59 12.72
N LYS A 125 3.69 11.38 13.99
CA LYS A 125 4.55 11.63 15.15
C LYS A 125 5.86 10.85 15.18
N PHE A 126 6.04 9.84 14.33
CA PHE A 126 7.23 9.00 14.29
C PHE A 126 8.08 9.17 13.02
N ARG A 127 7.60 9.89 11.99
CA ARG A 127 8.27 9.96 10.67
C ARG A 127 9.63 10.67 10.71
N ASP A 128 9.81 11.60 11.64
CA ASP A 128 11.08 12.33 11.79
C ASP A 128 12.20 11.43 12.33
N GLU A 129 11.84 10.39 13.10
CA GLU A 129 12.80 9.53 13.81
C GLU A 129 12.91 8.14 13.18
N ALA A 130 11.90 7.68 12.43
CA ALA A 130 11.85 6.35 11.84
C ALA A 130 11.32 6.33 10.39
N SER A 131 11.68 5.28 9.65
CA SER A 131 11.12 5.00 8.33
C SER A 131 9.82 4.21 8.49
N ILE A 132 8.70 4.92 8.50
CA ILE A 132 7.37 4.33 8.70
C ILE A 132 6.79 3.86 7.36
N HIS A 133 6.43 2.59 7.25
CA HIS A 133 5.70 2.04 6.11
C HIS A 133 4.43 1.36 6.59
N PHE A 134 3.26 1.93 6.27
CA PHE A 134 1.97 1.35 6.63
C PHE A 134 1.30 0.79 5.37
N PHE A 135 0.88 -0.46 5.41
CA PHE A 135 0.16 -1.15 4.35
C PHE A 135 -1.16 -1.73 4.87
N VAL A 136 -2.17 -1.74 4.01
CA VAL A 136 -3.36 -2.59 4.19
C VAL A 136 -3.36 -3.70 3.16
N LEU A 137 -3.38 -4.95 3.62
CA LEU A 137 -3.52 -6.11 2.72
C LEU A 137 -4.99 -6.42 2.49
N THR A 138 -5.32 -6.71 1.23
CA THR A 138 -6.65 -7.15 0.80
C THR A 138 -6.54 -8.37 -0.11
N ALA A 139 -7.68 -9.00 -0.40
CA ALA A 139 -7.84 -10.01 -1.43
C ALA A 139 -9.25 -9.89 -2.02
N ASP A 140 -9.47 -10.43 -3.22
CA ASP A 140 -10.83 -10.58 -3.71
C ASP A 140 -11.63 -11.54 -2.81
N GLU A 141 -12.95 -11.48 -2.93
CA GLU A 141 -13.86 -12.22 -2.04
C GLU A 141 -13.66 -13.74 -2.13
N GLU A 142 -13.42 -14.28 -3.32
CA GLU A 142 -13.23 -15.71 -3.53
C GLU A 142 -11.95 -16.20 -2.85
N MET A 143 -10.83 -15.53 -3.10
CA MET A 143 -9.54 -15.83 -2.46
C MET A 143 -9.60 -15.63 -0.94
N HIS A 144 -10.26 -14.58 -0.48
CA HIS A 144 -10.46 -14.33 0.96
C HIS A 144 -11.25 -15.48 1.59
N LYS A 145 -12.37 -15.89 0.96
CA LYS A 145 -13.21 -16.99 1.44
C LYS A 145 -12.44 -18.30 1.49
N GLU A 146 -11.70 -18.64 0.43
CA GLU A 146 -10.90 -19.86 0.37
C GLU A 146 -9.87 -19.91 1.52
N ARG A 147 -9.10 -18.83 1.72
CA ARG A 147 -8.11 -18.72 2.79
C ARG A 147 -8.76 -18.75 4.17
N PHE A 148 -9.91 -18.11 4.34
CA PHE A 148 -10.67 -18.09 5.58
C PHE A 148 -11.14 -19.51 5.96
N VAL A 149 -11.67 -20.27 5.00
CA VAL A 149 -12.07 -21.68 5.18
C VAL A 149 -10.85 -22.55 5.53
N LYS A 150 -9.75 -22.44 4.78
CA LYS A 150 -8.50 -23.17 5.06
C LYS A 150 -7.99 -22.92 6.48
N ARG A 151 -8.04 -21.66 6.94
CA ARG A 151 -7.67 -21.29 8.31
C ARG A 151 -8.59 -21.93 9.35
N ALA A 152 -9.91 -21.88 9.14
CA ALA A 152 -10.87 -22.48 10.05
C ALA A 152 -10.66 -24.00 10.21
N MET A 153 -10.38 -24.70 9.10
CA MET A 153 -10.08 -26.14 9.10
C MET A 153 -8.82 -26.47 9.89
N LYS A 154 -7.74 -25.69 9.73
CA LYS A 154 -6.47 -25.90 10.47
C LYS A 154 -6.61 -25.73 11.98
N ILE A 155 -7.47 -24.81 12.42
CA ILE A 155 -7.61 -24.46 13.85
C ILE A 155 -8.59 -25.43 14.58
N LYS A 156 -9.20 -26.40 13.89
CA LYS A 156 -10.23 -27.31 14.46
C LYS A 156 -11.38 -26.58 15.19
N ARG A 157 -11.66 -25.32 14.83
CA ARG A 157 -12.83 -24.58 15.33
C ARG A 157 -14.03 -24.93 14.45
N GLY A 158 -14.90 -25.81 14.93
CA GLY A 158 -16.07 -26.29 14.18
C GLY A 158 -17.12 -25.21 13.86
N GLY A 159 -17.92 -25.47 12.82
CA GLY A 159 -19.25 -24.93 12.53
C GLY A 159 -19.40 -23.40 12.42
N LYS A 160 -19.38 -22.70 13.56
CA LYS A 160 -19.78 -21.29 13.67
C LYS A 160 -18.78 -20.29 13.09
N HIS A 161 -17.52 -20.68 12.92
CA HIS A 161 -16.49 -19.74 12.44
C HIS A 161 -16.66 -19.35 10.96
N LEU A 162 -17.35 -20.18 10.18
CA LEU A 162 -17.68 -19.92 8.77
C LEU A 162 -18.84 -18.92 8.61
N GLU A 163 -19.69 -18.79 9.63
CA GLU A 163 -20.84 -17.88 9.61
C GLU A 163 -20.40 -16.41 9.60
N TYR A 164 -19.19 -16.11 10.10
CA TYR A 164 -18.66 -14.74 10.22
C TYR A 164 -17.86 -14.24 9.01
N PHE A 165 -17.89 -14.95 7.88
CA PHE A 165 -17.15 -14.50 6.69
C PHE A 165 -17.64 -13.12 6.23
N LYS A 166 -18.94 -12.87 6.29
CA LYS A 166 -19.56 -11.62 5.84
C LYS A 166 -19.08 -10.42 6.65
N GLU A 167 -18.98 -10.57 7.96
CA GLU A 167 -18.46 -9.57 8.90
C GLU A 167 -16.98 -9.30 8.63
N ASN A 168 -16.19 -10.36 8.41
CA ASN A 168 -14.77 -10.20 8.06
C ASN A 168 -14.57 -9.51 6.70
N ARG A 169 -15.47 -9.76 5.73
CA ARG A 169 -15.46 -9.07 4.44
C ARG A 169 -15.79 -7.58 4.61
N ILE A 170 -16.80 -7.26 5.42
CA ILE A 170 -17.15 -5.87 5.75
C ILE A 170 -15.97 -5.16 6.41
N ILE A 171 -15.27 -5.80 7.35
CA ILE A 171 -14.06 -5.24 7.97
C ILE A 171 -12.94 -5.06 6.95
N ASN A 172 -12.75 -5.99 6.02
CA ASN A 172 -11.78 -5.84 4.93
C ASN A 172 -12.09 -4.61 4.09
N ASP A 173 -13.34 -4.46 3.64
CA ASP A 173 -13.76 -3.36 2.80
C ASP A 173 -13.67 -2.02 3.54
N TYR A 174 -13.98 -2.01 4.84
CA TYR A 174 -13.76 -0.87 5.73
C TYR A 174 -12.27 -0.48 5.79
N LEU A 175 -11.36 -1.43 6.07
CA LEU A 175 -9.92 -1.15 6.12
C LEU A 175 -9.37 -0.62 4.79
N VAL A 176 -9.83 -1.17 3.65
CA VAL A 176 -9.45 -0.70 2.31
C VAL A 176 -9.94 0.73 2.07
N LYS A 177 -11.17 1.05 2.49
CA LYS A 177 -11.73 2.39 2.41
C LYS A 177 -10.90 3.38 3.24
N GLU A 178 -10.67 3.08 4.52
CA GLU A 178 -9.89 3.95 5.40
C GLU A 178 -8.46 4.13 4.91
N ALA A 179 -7.83 3.08 4.37
CA ALA A 179 -6.51 3.17 3.77
C ALA A 179 -6.49 4.15 2.59
N SER A 180 -7.48 4.07 1.71
CA SER A 180 -7.60 4.97 0.56
C SER A 180 -7.81 6.43 0.98
N GLU A 181 -8.64 6.67 1.99
CA GLU A 181 -8.93 8.01 2.53
C GLU A 181 -7.71 8.65 3.23
N HIS A 182 -6.85 7.83 3.84
CA HIS A 182 -5.65 8.28 4.54
C HIS A 182 -4.35 8.12 3.73
N GLY A 183 -4.44 7.79 2.44
CA GLY A 183 -3.26 7.65 1.57
C GLY A 183 -2.33 6.48 1.94
N VAL A 184 -2.84 5.48 2.65
CA VAL A 184 -2.13 4.24 3.00
C VAL A 184 -2.23 3.25 1.83
N PRO A 185 -1.12 2.72 1.30
CA PRO A 185 -1.16 1.77 0.19
C PRO A 185 -1.95 0.48 0.52
N VAL A 186 -2.87 0.13 -0.36
CA VAL A 186 -3.61 -1.14 -0.32
C VAL A 186 -2.93 -2.13 -1.25
N ILE A 187 -2.46 -3.27 -0.72
CA ILE A 187 -1.77 -4.30 -1.51
C ILE A 187 -2.67 -5.53 -1.64
N ASN A 188 -3.02 -5.88 -2.89
CA ASN A 188 -3.77 -7.09 -3.19
C ASN A 188 -2.88 -8.33 -3.06
N ASN A 189 -3.14 -9.17 -2.05
CA ASN A 189 -2.38 -10.37 -1.76
C ASN A 189 -2.81 -11.54 -2.66
N LYS A 190 -2.27 -11.63 -3.87
CA LYS A 190 -2.51 -12.75 -4.79
C LYS A 190 -1.58 -13.94 -4.55
N GLY A 191 -0.32 -13.66 -4.27
CA GLY A 191 0.71 -14.64 -3.95
C GLY A 191 1.79 -14.00 -3.10
N ILE A 192 2.59 -14.82 -2.41
CA ILE A 192 3.61 -14.34 -1.48
C ILE A 192 4.63 -13.47 -2.22
N ASP A 193 5.32 -14.03 -3.21
CA ASP A 193 6.42 -13.36 -3.91
C ASP A 193 6.02 -12.02 -4.55
N CYS A 194 4.90 -12.00 -5.28
CA CYS A 194 4.45 -10.76 -5.93
C CYS A 194 4.00 -9.69 -4.92
N THR A 195 3.41 -10.10 -3.80
CA THR A 195 3.02 -9.17 -2.72
C THR A 195 4.25 -8.57 -2.05
N ILE A 196 5.25 -9.41 -1.72
CA ILE A 196 6.51 -8.98 -1.12
C ILE A 196 7.24 -8.02 -2.05
N LYS A 197 7.40 -8.35 -3.33
CA LYS A 197 8.04 -7.46 -4.31
C LYS A 197 7.38 -6.08 -4.36
N ARG A 198 6.05 -6.01 -4.40
CA ARG A 198 5.33 -4.72 -4.41
C ARG A 198 5.57 -3.91 -3.13
N MET A 199 5.54 -4.56 -1.97
CA MET A 199 5.83 -3.92 -0.69
C MET A 199 7.28 -3.40 -0.67
N LEU A 200 8.25 -4.19 -1.10
CA LEU A 200 9.66 -3.80 -1.20
C LEU A 200 9.87 -2.60 -2.12
N THR A 201 9.18 -2.54 -3.26
CA THR A 201 9.23 -1.39 -4.17
C THR A 201 8.76 -0.08 -3.51
N LEU A 202 7.86 -0.16 -2.53
CA LEU A 202 7.40 0.98 -1.72
C LEU A 202 8.32 1.28 -0.52
N ILE A 203 9.05 0.28 -0.03
CA ILE A 203 9.95 0.41 1.13
C ILE A 203 11.34 0.92 0.70
N ARG A 204 11.95 0.28 -0.30
CA ARG A 204 13.34 0.52 -0.70
C ARG A 204 13.48 1.70 -1.67
N GLU A 205 12.43 2.04 -2.40
CA GLU A 205 12.39 3.14 -3.38
C GLU A 205 13.58 3.15 -4.37
N ILE A 206 14.01 1.97 -4.80
CA ILE A 206 15.07 1.82 -5.82
C ILE A 206 14.47 2.21 -7.16
N CYS A 207 14.64 3.47 -7.55
CA CYS A 207 13.97 4.07 -8.69
C CYS A 207 14.92 4.70 -9.69
N LYS A 208 14.49 4.74 -10.96
CA LYS A 208 15.19 5.44 -12.04
C LYS A 208 14.20 6.22 -12.91
N ILE A 209 14.59 7.42 -13.31
CA ILE A 209 13.86 8.19 -14.31
C ILE A 209 14.37 7.78 -15.68
N MET A 210 13.46 7.40 -16.55
CA MET A 210 13.77 6.90 -17.89
C MET A 210 12.83 7.57 -18.90
N LEU A 211 13.31 7.77 -20.14
CA LEU A 211 12.49 8.24 -21.25
C LEU A 211 11.93 7.06 -22.01
N PHE A 212 10.64 7.13 -22.27
CA PHE A 212 9.87 6.13 -22.99
C PHE A 212 9.35 6.73 -24.28
N LYS A 213 9.27 5.92 -25.34
CA LYS A 213 8.61 6.29 -26.59
C LYS A 213 7.71 5.16 -27.05
N HIS A 214 6.42 5.32 -26.81
CA HIS A 214 5.39 4.38 -27.25
C HIS A 214 4.03 5.05 -27.33
N SER A 215 3.12 4.44 -28.07
CA SER A 215 1.72 4.85 -28.16
C SER A 215 0.91 4.41 -26.93
N VAL A 216 -0.34 4.87 -26.87
CA VAL A 216 -1.31 4.46 -25.85
C VAL A 216 -1.69 2.97 -25.98
N ASP A 217 -1.63 2.41 -27.19
CA ASP A 217 -1.95 1.00 -27.43
C ASP A 217 -0.91 0.04 -26.82
N GLU A 218 0.29 0.53 -26.57
CA GLU A 218 1.41 -0.24 -26.02
C GLU A 218 1.48 -0.20 -24.49
N LEU A 219 0.60 0.56 -23.82
CA LEU A 219 0.56 0.67 -22.36
C LEU A 219 0.42 -0.67 -21.64
N GLU A 220 -0.33 -1.61 -22.21
CA GLU A 220 -0.51 -2.93 -21.61
C GLU A 220 0.80 -3.71 -21.56
N ALA A 221 1.55 -3.72 -22.67
CA ALA A 221 2.83 -4.40 -22.75
C ALA A 221 3.88 -3.77 -21.80
N GLU A 222 3.91 -2.44 -21.70
CA GLU A 222 4.78 -1.72 -20.77
C GLU A 222 4.46 -2.10 -19.31
N THR A 223 3.19 -2.00 -18.92
CA THR A 223 2.76 -2.26 -17.54
C THR A 223 2.88 -3.73 -17.16
N ASP A 224 2.69 -4.66 -18.09
CA ASP A 224 2.93 -6.10 -17.87
C ASP A 224 4.41 -6.38 -17.54
N ILE A 225 5.35 -5.73 -18.23
CA ILE A 225 6.79 -5.86 -17.91
C ILE A 225 7.06 -5.26 -16.53
N ILE A 226 6.71 -4.00 -16.30
CA ILE A 226 7.07 -3.29 -15.07
C ILE A 226 6.41 -3.94 -13.85
N LEU A 227 5.09 -4.14 -13.90
CA LEU A 227 4.29 -4.52 -12.73
C LEU A 227 4.18 -6.04 -12.57
N ASP A 228 3.82 -6.77 -13.62
CA ASP A 228 3.55 -8.22 -13.52
C ASP A 228 4.83 -9.06 -13.49
N LYS A 229 5.79 -8.78 -14.39
CA LYS A 229 7.03 -9.55 -14.48
C LYS A 229 8.01 -9.22 -13.37
N TYR A 230 8.23 -7.93 -13.11
CA TYR A 230 9.26 -7.48 -12.16
C TYR A 230 8.74 -7.06 -10.79
N GLY A 231 7.42 -6.89 -10.61
CA GLY A 231 6.85 -6.39 -9.34
C GLY A 231 7.25 -4.93 -9.06
N GLY A 232 7.55 -4.18 -10.11
CA GLY A 232 7.92 -2.78 -10.05
C GLY A 232 6.72 -1.85 -9.85
N ARG A 233 6.99 -0.55 -9.96
CA ARG A 233 6.01 0.53 -9.75
C ARG A 233 6.32 1.69 -10.68
N ILE A 234 5.27 2.32 -11.22
CA ILE A 234 5.36 3.58 -11.96
C ILE A 234 4.93 4.71 -11.03
N VAL A 235 5.84 5.60 -10.66
CA VAL A 235 5.58 6.66 -9.66
C VAL A 235 4.89 7.86 -10.30
N ASP A 236 5.46 8.36 -11.38
CA ASP A 236 4.96 9.51 -12.12
C ASP A 236 5.19 9.35 -13.61
N VAL A 237 4.45 10.17 -14.37
CA VAL A 237 4.60 10.34 -15.81
C VAL A 237 4.78 11.83 -16.08
N SER A 238 5.74 12.19 -16.93
CA SER A 238 5.96 13.59 -17.34
C SER A 238 5.97 13.72 -18.86
N TYR A 239 5.15 14.64 -19.38
CA TYR A 239 5.00 14.91 -20.82
C TYR A 239 5.69 16.22 -21.20
N PHE A 240 6.55 16.18 -22.22
CA PHE A 240 7.30 17.34 -22.70
C PHE A 240 6.53 18.03 -23.84
N LEU A 241 5.77 19.07 -23.52
CA LEU A 241 4.92 19.76 -24.50
C LEU A 241 5.68 20.91 -25.18
N PRO A 242 5.63 21.04 -26.52
CA PRO A 242 6.21 22.16 -27.25
C PRO A 242 5.67 23.51 -26.75
N GLY A 243 6.57 24.48 -26.57
CA GLY A 243 6.22 25.83 -26.10
C GLY A 243 6.11 25.98 -24.57
N PHE A 244 6.24 24.89 -23.81
CA PHE A 244 6.27 24.93 -22.34
C PHE A 244 7.70 24.73 -21.83
N GLY A 245 8.08 25.52 -20.81
CA GLY A 245 9.38 25.42 -20.15
C GLY A 245 9.48 24.24 -19.17
N GLU A 246 8.35 23.80 -18.63
CA GLU A 246 8.23 22.70 -17.66
C GLU A 246 7.36 21.58 -18.23
N PRO A 247 7.67 20.31 -17.92
CA PRO A 247 6.85 19.18 -18.37
C PRO A 247 5.53 19.10 -17.59
N LEU A 248 4.48 18.61 -18.24
CA LEU A 248 3.24 18.27 -17.57
C LEU A 248 3.45 16.99 -16.75
N LYS A 249 3.64 17.13 -15.44
CA LYS A 249 3.87 16.03 -14.51
C LYS A 249 2.58 15.52 -13.87
N ARG A 250 2.39 14.20 -13.85
CA ARG A 250 1.27 13.54 -13.19
C ARG A 250 1.78 12.43 -12.28
N ARG A 251 1.48 12.52 -10.98
CA ARG A 251 1.67 11.39 -10.06
C ARG A 251 0.60 10.33 -10.35
N VAL A 252 1.04 9.14 -10.70
CA VAL A 252 0.14 8.01 -11.02
C VAL A 252 0.23 6.90 -9.98
N ASN A 253 1.43 6.68 -9.42
CA ASN A 253 1.70 5.72 -8.36
C ASN A 253 1.06 4.34 -8.58
N VAL A 254 1.31 3.73 -9.73
CA VAL A 254 0.73 2.44 -10.14
C VAL A 254 1.67 1.31 -9.72
N PHE A 255 1.19 0.42 -8.83
CA PHE A 255 1.92 -0.76 -8.36
C PHE A 255 1.07 -2.04 -8.34
N ASP A 256 -0.25 -1.96 -8.55
CA ASP A 256 -1.11 -3.13 -8.70
C ASP A 256 -1.44 -3.37 -10.19
N PRO A 257 -0.95 -4.47 -10.80
CA PRO A 257 -1.30 -4.87 -12.15
C PRO A 257 -2.80 -5.00 -12.40
N TYR A 258 -3.61 -5.35 -11.39
CA TYR A 258 -5.06 -5.43 -11.59
C TYR A 258 -5.67 -4.04 -11.80
N GLU A 259 -5.20 -3.03 -11.06
CA GLU A 259 -5.63 -1.65 -11.26
C GLU A 259 -5.17 -1.12 -12.61
N ALA A 260 -3.94 -1.44 -13.02
CA ALA A 260 -3.42 -1.10 -14.35
C ALA A 260 -4.29 -1.71 -15.46
N LYS A 261 -4.56 -3.01 -15.40
CA LYS A 261 -5.43 -3.71 -16.36
C LYS A 261 -6.85 -3.17 -16.38
N ARG A 262 -7.42 -2.86 -15.22
CA ARG A 262 -8.74 -2.22 -15.12
C ARG A 262 -8.76 -0.83 -15.74
N PHE A 263 -7.70 -0.03 -15.53
CA PHE A 263 -7.56 1.29 -16.14
C PHE A 263 -7.50 1.18 -17.67
N ILE A 264 -6.66 0.31 -18.21
CA ILE A 264 -6.51 0.08 -19.66
C ILE A 264 -7.82 -0.43 -20.27
N GLY A 265 -8.49 -1.40 -19.61
CA GLY A 265 -9.79 -1.90 -20.04
C GLY A 265 -10.87 -0.81 -20.07
N ASN A 266 -10.90 0.08 -19.09
CA ASN A 266 -11.82 1.22 -19.06
C ASN A 266 -11.47 2.28 -20.12
N LEU A 267 -10.18 2.48 -20.39
CA LEU A 267 -9.70 3.38 -21.44
C LEU A 267 -10.17 2.90 -22.82
N ASN A 268 -10.01 1.61 -23.11
CA ASN A 268 -10.44 1.00 -24.37
C ASN A 268 -11.97 1.03 -24.56
N LYS A 269 -12.74 0.96 -23.47
CA LYS A 269 -14.21 1.09 -23.51
C LYS A 269 -14.70 2.54 -23.68
N ASN A 270 -13.84 3.55 -23.54
CA ASN A 270 -14.19 4.96 -23.64
C ASN A 270 -13.38 5.65 -24.76
N PRO A 271 -13.87 5.63 -26.02
CA PRO A 271 -13.14 6.15 -27.17
C PRO A 271 -12.72 7.62 -27.03
N LYS A 272 -13.57 8.45 -26.40
CA LYS A 272 -13.27 9.86 -26.15
C LYS A 272 -12.04 10.00 -25.25
N ARG A 273 -12.06 9.33 -24.10
CA ARG A 273 -10.97 9.37 -23.12
C ARG A 273 -9.66 8.81 -23.70
N LYS A 274 -9.74 7.75 -24.50
CA LYS A 274 -8.58 7.19 -25.20
C LYS A 274 -7.99 8.20 -26.18
N LYS A 275 -8.82 8.83 -27.01
CA LYS A 275 -8.40 9.86 -27.98
C LYS A 275 -7.77 11.08 -27.29
N ASP A 276 -8.29 11.49 -26.14
CA ASP A 276 -7.72 12.60 -25.36
C ASP A 276 -6.30 12.25 -24.87
N LEU A 277 -6.09 11.03 -24.38
CA LEU A 277 -4.76 10.57 -23.95
C LEU A 277 -3.80 10.40 -25.13
N GLU A 278 -4.27 9.84 -26.25
CA GLU A 278 -3.49 9.76 -27.49
C GLU A 278 -3.09 11.15 -28.01
N GLY A 279 -3.98 12.14 -27.88
CA GLY A 279 -3.68 13.54 -28.20
C GLY A 279 -2.53 14.06 -27.36
N LEU A 280 -2.55 13.80 -26.04
CA LEU A 280 -1.46 14.18 -25.14
C LEU A 280 -0.13 13.51 -25.51
N TYR A 281 -0.15 12.22 -25.81
CA TYR A 281 1.03 11.47 -26.25
C TYR A 281 1.60 12.05 -27.55
N LYS A 282 0.73 12.33 -28.55
CA LYS A 282 1.15 12.91 -29.84
C LYS A 282 1.76 14.31 -29.68
N LEU A 283 1.26 15.11 -28.74
CA LEU A 283 1.83 16.44 -28.47
C LEU A 283 3.27 16.38 -27.95
N SER A 284 3.68 15.27 -27.33
CA SER A 284 5.05 15.05 -26.88
C SER A 284 5.83 14.09 -27.79
N ASP A 285 5.44 13.93 -29.05
CA ASP A 285 6.02 12.99 -30.02
C ASP A 285 6.05 11.52 -29.52
N ASN A 286 5.06 11.18 -28.70
CA ASN A 286 4.94 9.94 -27.91
C ASN A 286 6.08 9.73 -26.90
N VAL A 287 6.95 10.73 -26.70
CA VAL A 287 8.04 10.71 -25.73
C VAL A 287 7.57 11.25 -24.39
N HIS A 288 7.80 10.50 -23.34
CA HIS A 288 7.47 10.87 -21.97
C HIS A 288 8.45 10.22 -21.01
N SER A 289 8.61 10.78 -19.80
CA SER A 289 9.46 10.15 -18.78
C SER A 289 8.62 9.46 -17.73
N HIS A 290 9.07 8.29 -17.27
CA HIS A 290 8.55 7.64 -16.08
C HIS A 290 9.63 7.56 -15.02
N LYS A 291 9.27 7.84 -13.76
CA LYS A 291 10.04 7.33 -12.62
C LYS A 291 9.53 5.92 -12.30
N ILE A 292 10.33 4.91 -12.64
CA ILE A 292 10.03 3.50 -12.35
C ILE A 292 10.83 3.03 -11.14
N CYS A 293 10.25 2.16 -10.32
CA CYS A 293 10.92 1.57 -9.15
C CYS A 293 10.83 0.04 -9.19
N ALA A 294 11.79 -0.63 -8.54
CA ALA A 294 11.88 -2.08 -8.47
C ALA A 294 12.07 -2.56 -7.01
N PRO A 295 11.82 -3.85 -6.72
CA PRO A 295 12.05 -4.42 -5.39
C PRO A 295 13.54 -4.50 -5.00
N ASP A 296 14.44 -4.59 -5.97
CA ASP A 296 15.89 -4.71 -5.80
C ASP A 296 16.62 -4.22 -7.06
N GLU A 297 17.94 -4.01 -6.94
CA GLU A 297 18.78 -3.50 -8.04
C GLU A 297 18.83 -4.45 -9.24
N GLU A 298 18.94 -5.76 -8.99
CA GLU A 298 18.98 -6.77 -10.06
C GLU A 298 17.67 -6.76 -10.88
N SER A 299 16.53 -6.66 -10.21
CA SER A 299 15.22 -6.52 -10.84
C SER A 299 15.10 -5.21 -11.63
N LEU A 300 15.66 -4.09 -11.13
CA LEU A 300 15.67 -2.82 -11.86
C LEU A 300 16.48 -2.93 -13.16
N GLU A 301 17.70 -3.50 -13.10
CA GLU A 301 18.57 -3.66 -14.25
C GLU A 301 17.95 -4.56 -15.32
N LYS A 302 17.41 -5.72 -14.92
CA LYS A 302 16.72 -6.64 -15.83
C LYS A 302 15.47 -6.01 -16.43
N MET A 303 14.69 -5.29 -15.62
CA MET A 303 13.50 -4.57 -16.10
C MET A 303 13.86 -3.54 -17.17
N ILE A 304 14.90 -2.73 -16.95
CA ILE A 304 15.36 -1.73 -17.93
C ILE A 304 15.82 -2.41 -19.22
N LYS A 305 16.54 -3.53 -19.11
CA LYS A 305 17.00 -4.29 -20.27
C LYS A 305 15.82 -4.81 -21.10
N ASP A 306 14.83 -5.43 -20.46
CA ASP A 306 13.65 -5.95 -21.14
C ASP A 306 12.83 -4.85 -21.82
N LEU A 307 12.69 -3.68 -21.16
CA LEU A 307 12.02 -2.52 -21.75
C LEU A 307 12.76 -1.98 -22.97
N ASP A 308 14.10 -1.99 -22.94
CA ASP A 308 14.95 -1.57 -24.07
C ASP A 308 14.88 -2.57 -25.23
N GLU A 309 14.89 -3.87 -24.95
CA GLU A 309 14.73 -4.94 -25.95
C GLU A 309 13.36 -4.90 -26.64
N MET A 310 12.31 -4.51 -25.91
CA MET A 310 10.97 -4.28 -26.47
C MET A 310 10.82 -2.93 -27.19
N GLY A 311 11.87 -2.11 -27.23
CA GLY A 311 11.89 -0.83 -27.94
C GLY A 311 11.18 0.31 -27.22
N PHE A 312 10.83 0.16 -25.94
CA PHE A 312 10.15 1.21 -25.18
C PHE A 312 11.06 2.36 -24.77
N ILE A 313 12.36 2.10 -24.57
CA ILE A 313 13.30 3.10 -24.07
C ILE A 313 13.76 4.05 -25.19
N PHE A 314 13.58 5.35 -24.96
CA PHE A 314 14.01 6.38 -25.89
C PHE A 314 15.46 6.82 -25.60
N LYS A 315 16.36 6.60 -26.57
CA LYS A 315 17.81 6.91 -26.49
C LYS A 315 18.22 8.23 -27.18
N GLY A 316 17.28 9.14 -27.47
CA GLY A 316 17.57 10.37 -28.22
C GLY A 316 18.63 11.26 -27.56
N LYS A 317 19.58 11.77 -28.36
CA LYS A 317 20.70 12.62 -27.89
C LYS A 317 20.23 13.99 -27.39
N GLU A 318 20.79 14.38 -26.24
CA GLU A 318 21.04 15.74 -25.73
C GLU A 318 19.84 16.67 -25.40
N SER A 319 18.70 16.66 -26.09
CA SER A 319 17.64 17.67 -25.79
C SER A 319 16.78 17.37 -24.55
N ALA A 320 16.75 16.13 -24.08
CA ALA A 320 15.99 15.71 -22.90
C ALA A 320 16.85 15.63 -21.63
N ALA A 321 18.15 15.31 -21.77
CA ALA A 321 19.11 15.29 -20.66
C ALA A 321 19.43 16.71 -20.14
N GLU A 322 19.46 17.72 -21.02
CA GLU A 322 19.56 19.13 -20.62
C GLU A 322 18.29 19.66 -19.93
N LYS A 323 17.14 19.02 -20.15
CA LYS A 323 15.87 19.35 -19.48
C LYS A 323 15.72 18.67 -18.12
N LEU A 324 16.19 17.43 -17.99
CA LEU A 324 16.21 16.67 -16.73
C LEU A 324 17.24 17.20 -15.71
N SER A 325 18.39 17.70 -16.17
CA SER A 325 19.48 18.21 -15.29
C SER A 325 19.19 19.56 -14.63
N LYS A 326 18.21 20.33 -15.11
CA LYS A 326 17.79 21.60 -14.48
C LYS A 326 16.93 21.41 -13.22
N GLU A 327 16.35 20.22 -13.01
CA GLU A 327 15.49 19.96 -11.85
C GLU A 327 16.27 19.49 -10.60
N GLU A 328 17.35 18.72 -10.76
CA GLU A 328 18.17 18.23 -9.63
C GLU A 328 18.90 19.37 -8.89
N THR A 329 19.20 20.48 -9.57
CA THR A 329 19.85 21.66 -8.96
C THR A 329 18.86 22.64 -8.32
N SER A 330 17.57 22.58 -8.64
CA SER A 330 16.55 23.49 -8.09
C SER A 330 15.92 23.01 -6.77
N THR A 331 16.04 21.72 -6.45
CA THR A 331 15.46 21.12 -5.24
C THR A 331 16.41 21.09 -4.03
N GLN A 332 17.69 21.45 -4.20
CA GLN A 332 18.65 21.55 -3.10
C GLN A 332 18.86 22.97 -2.55
N ASP A 333 18.42 24.03 -3.25
CA ASP A 333 18.76 25.41 -2.87
C ASP A 333 17.60 26.22 -2.22
N GLU A 334 16.35 25.72 -2.23
CA GLU A 334 15.21 26.43 -1.60
C GLU A 334 14.98 26.10 -0.12
N GLY A 335 15.72 25.13 0.45
CA GLY A 335 15.59 24.74 1.87
C GLY A 335 16.41 25.55 2.86
N SER A 336 17.25 26.50 2.41
CA SER A 336 18.25 27.13 3.26
C SER A 336 18.35 28.65 3.14
N LYS A 337 17.24 29.38 2.94
CA LYS A 337 17.21 30.84 3.14
C LYS A 337 15.79 31.41 3.28
N LYS A 338 15.40 31.70 4.53
CA LYS A 338 14.52 32.81 5.01
C LYS A 338 14.32 32.61 6.53
N SER A 339 15.27 33.05 7.35
CA SER A 339 15.34 34.36 8.06
C SER A 339 14.27 34.49 9.16
N TYR A 340 14.62 34.43 10.45
CA TYR A 340 15.04 35.60 11.23
C TYR A 340 14.30 36.88 10.81
N HIS A 341 13.14 37.12 11.41
CA HIS A 341 12.88 38.30 12.22
C HIS A 341 11.71 38.09 13.16
#